data_AF-A0AA39JSD1-F1
#
_entry.id   AF-A0AA39JSD1-F1
#
_cell.length_a   1.000
_cell.length_b   1.000
_cell.length_c   1.000
_cell.angle_alpha   90.00
_cell.angle_beta   90.00
_cell.angle_gamma   90.00
#
_symmetry.space_group_name_H-M   'P 1'
#
loop_
_entity.id
_entity.type
_entity.pdbx_description
1 polymer ?
#
loop_
_entity_poly.entity_id
_entity_poly.type
_entity_poly.pdbx_seq_one_letter_code
_entity_poly.pdbx_strand_id
1 'polypeptide(L)'
;AETGKTHWILNHLPNILHEQDFDFDDDSPQKHDCRNWCKRASAYEERVLRITVLEELFPITSLRKDTHYAQVFVDILQCHKWLYEHPKILHRDISMANIMYRIDSAGNIFGVLNDFDLSSLIPIDEATSLRRTGTPPYMAFDLLKEEKDSGPHLYRHDLEALFYVMLMICCRHSIIKKPQP
;
A
#
# COMPACT_ATOMS: atom_id res chain seq x y z
N ALA A 1 20.41 -15.44 -16.72
CA ALA A 1 20.60 -16.20 -15.47
C ALA A 1 20.42 -15.25 -14.29
N GLU A 2 19.16 -14.94 -13.93
CA GLU A 2 18.82 -14.03 -12.80
C GLU A 2 17.55 -14.45 -12.04
N THR A 3 16.87 -15.51 -12.48
CA THR A 3 15.58 -15.96 -11.95
C THR A 3 15.63 -16.52 -10.53
N GLY A 4 16.82 -16.78 -9.98
CA GLY A 4 16.99 -17.27 -8.60
C GLY A 4 17.08 -16.19 -7.51
N LYS A 5 17.42 -14.94 -7.86
CA LYS A 5 17.66 -13.87 -6.86
C LYS A 5 16.39 -13.16 -6.39
N THR A 6 15.30 -13.25 -7.14
CA THR A 6 14.04 -12.55 -6.87
C THR A 6 12.94 -13.44 -6.34
N HIS A 7 13.20 -14.74 -6.08
CA HIS A 7 12.15 -15.63 -5.58
C HIS A 7 11.67 -15.26 -4.16
N TRP A 8 12.53 -14.68 -3.33
CA TRP A 8 12.18 -14.37 -1.95
C TRP A 8 11.15 -13.24 -1.85
N ILE A 9 11.18 -12.24 -2.75
CA ILE A 9 10.26 -11.10 -2.70
C ILE A 9 8.80 -11.52 -2.91
N LEU A 10 8.57 -12.61 -3.65
CA LEU A 10 7.22 -13.15 -3.90
C LEU A 10 6.53 -13.63 -2.62
N ASN A 11 7.29 -13.95 -1.56
CA ASN A 11 6.70 -14.28 -0.26
C ASN A 11 6.11 -13.04 0.45
N HIS A 12 6.49 -11.84 0.02
CA HIS A 12 6.16 -10.56 0.65
C HIS A 12 5.20 -9.69 -0.17
N LEU A 13 4.69 -10.24 -1.28
CA LEU A 13 3.66 -9.66 -2.12
C LEU A 13 2.43 -10.58 -2.12
N PRO A 14 1.21 -10.07 -2.33
CA PRO A 14 0.01 -10.89 -2.40
C PRO A 14 0.02 -11.75 -3.68
N ASN A 15 -0.36 -13.01 -3.55
CA ASN A 15 -0.57 -13.88 -4.69
C ASN A 15 -1.95 -13.62 -5.29
N ILE A 16 -1.98 -13.21 -6.55
CA ILE A 16 -3.20 -12.98 -7.30
C ILE A 16 -3.64 -14.31 -7.90
N LEU A 17 -4.79 -14.81 -7.44
CA LEU A 17 -5.39 -16.06 -7.91
C LEU A 17 -6.24 -15.83 -9.16
N HIS A 18 -6.87 -14.65 -9.26
CA HIS A 18 -7.69 -14.25 -10.39
C HIS A 18 -7.73 -12.73 -10.50
N GLU A 19 -7.74 -12.23 -11.73
CA GLU A 19 -8.04 -10.84 -12.05
C GLU A 19 -8.94 -10.75 -13.27
N GLN A 20 -9.86 -9.78 -13.26
CA GLN A 20 -10.73 -9.49 -14.38
C GLN A 20 -11.07 -8.01 -14.44
N ASP A 21 -10.90 -7.43 -15.62
CA ASP A 21 -11.28 -6.06 -15.94
C ASP A 21 -12.69 -6.02 -16.52
N PHE A 22 -13.43 -4.97 -16.14
CA PHE A 22 -14.76 -4.69 -16.63
C PHE A 22 -14.77 -3.31 -17.26
N ASP A 23 -15.14 -3.27 -18.54
CA ASP A 23 -15.36 -2.03 -19.26
C ASP A 23 -16.72 -1.44 -18.91
N PHE A 24 -16.76 -0.11 -18.85
CA PHE A 24 -18.02 0.61 -18.69
C PHE A 24 -18.58 1.02 -20.05
N ASP A 25 -19.89 0.80 -20.22
CA ASP A 25 -20.62 1.22 -21.40
C ASP A 25 -20.61 2.76 -21.58
N ASP A 26 -20.95 3.21 -22.78
CA ASP A 26 -20.94 4.62 -23.16
C ASP A 26 -21.91 5.49 -22.35
N ASP A 27 -22.93 4.89 -21.75
CA ASP A 27 -23.93 5.53 -20.88
C ASP A 27 -23.56 5.47 -19.39
N SER A 28 -22.34 5.07 -19.05
CA SER A 28 -21.88 5.03 -17.67
C SER A 28 -21.73 6.44 -17.06
N PRO A 29 -21.94 6.59 -15.74
CA PRO A 29 -21.73 7.86 -15.05
C PRO A 29 -20.32 8.43 -15.30
N GLN A 30 -19.32 7.56 -15.40
CA GLN A 30 -17.95 7.94 -15.70
C GLN A 30 -17.80 8.58 -17.09
N LYS A 31 -18.35 7.97 -18.15
CA LYS A 31 -18.30 8.57 -19.50
C LYS A 31 -19.15 9.83 -19.61
N HIS A 32 -20.26 9.92 -18.85
CA HIS A 32 -21.04 11.16 -18.73
C HIS A 32 -20.26 12.28 -18.03
N ASP A 33 -19.58 11.96 -16.93
CA ASP A 33 -18.77 12.91 -16.17
C ASP A 33 -17.55 13.36 -16.98
N CYS A 34 -16.83 12.46 -17.67
CA CYS A 34 -15.78 12.81 -18.63
C CYS A 34 -16.27 13.85 -19.65
N ARG A 35 -17.42 13.59 -20.31
CA ARG A 35 -17.95 14.51 -21.35
C ARG A 35 -18.33 15.89 -20.79
N ASN A 36 -18.86 15.94 -19.57
CA ASN A 36 -19.38 17.17 -18.97
C ASN A 36 -18.30 17.98 -18.21
N TRP A 37 -17.35 17.30 -17.57
CA TRP A 37 -16.35 17.92 -16.68
C TRP A 37 -15.01 18.20 -17.37
N CYS A 38 -14.66 17.51 -18.47
CA CYS A 38 -13.45 17.87 -19.24
C CYS A 38 -13.45 19.31 -19.80
N LYS A 39 -14.60 20.01 -19.78
CA LYS A 39 -14.70 21.44 -20.16
C LYS A 39 -14.40 22.42 -19.03
N ARG A 40 -14.30 21.97 -17.78
CA ARG A 40 -14.15 22.82 -16.58
C ARG A 40 -13.13 22.21 -15.61
N ALA A 41 -11.85 22.44 -15.89
CA ALA A 41 -10.70 22.28 -14.98
C ALA A 41 -10.41 20.84 -14.47
N SER A 42 -9.20 20.37 -14.78
CA SER A 42 -8.65 19.01 -14.59
C SER A 42 -9.37 17.94 -15.42
N ALA A 43 -8.64 17.31 -16.35
CA ALA A 43 -9.13 16.18 -17.11
C ALA A 43 -9.55 15.09 -16.12
N TYR A 44 -10.80 14.64 -16.20
CA TYR A 44 -11.25 13.50 -15.42
C TYR A 44 -10.44 12.27 -15.87
N GLU A 45 -9.81 11.56 -14.93
CA GLU A 45 -9.09 10.32 -15.18
C GLU A 45 -10.10 9.16 -15.27
N GLU A 46 -10.21 8.53 -16.44
CA GLU A 46 -10.97 7.28 -16.58
C GLU A 46 -10.38 6.19 -15.67
N ARG A 47 -11.26 5.42 -15.04
CA ARG A 47 -10.93 4.35 -14.08
C ARG A 47 -11.45 3.05 -14.65
N VAL A 48 -10.66 1.99 -14.52
CA VAL A 48 -11.08 0.63 -14.87
C VAL A 48 -11.64 -0.03 -13.61
N LEU A 49 -12.79 -0.70 -13.72
CA LEU A 49 -13.27 -1.57 -12.66
C LEU A 49 -12.54 -2.91 -12.78
N ARG A 50 -11.65 -3.20 -11.83
CA ARG A 50 -10.94 -4.47 -11.73
C ARG A 50 -11.42 -5.25 -10.52
N ILE A 51 -11.72 -6.53 -10.73
CA ILE A 51 -11.93 -7.48 -9.64
C ILE A 51 -10.68 -8.34 -9.50
N THR A 52 -10.11 -8.40 -8.30
CA THR A 52 -8.96 -9.23 -7.98
C THR A 52 -9.29 -10.19 -6.85
N VAL A 53 -9.02 -11.48 -7.04
CA VAL A 53 -9.09 -12.50 -5.99
C VAL A 53 -7.67 -12.79 -5.55
N LEU A 54 -7.40 -12.51 -4.28
CA LEU A 54 -6.11 -12.76 -3.64
C LEU A 54 -6.20 -14.03 -2.80
N GLU A 55 -5.04 -14.61 -2.51
CA GLU A 55 -4.95 -15.61 -1.45
C GLU A 55 -5.42 -15.06 -0.09
N GLU A 56 -5.76 -15.97 0.83
CA GLU A 56 -6.09 -15.57 2.20
C GLU A 56 -4.84 -15.09 2.93
N LEU A 57 -4.91 -13.85 3.42
CA LEU A 57 -3.89 -13.21 4.24
C LEU A 57 -4.50 -12.75 5.57
N PHE A 58 -3.67 -12.66 6.60
CA PHE A 58 -4.10 -12.23 7.92
C PHE A 58 -3.63 -10.80 8.21
N PRO A 59 -4.46 -9.93 8.79
CA PRO A 59 -4.05 -8.57 9.11
C PRO A 59 -3.02 -8.55 10.24
N ILE A 60 -2.05 -7.63 10.18
CA ILE A 60 -1.01 -7.49 11.22
C ILE A 60 -1.59 -7.33 12.63
N THR A 61 -2.80 -6.78 12.74
CA THR A 61 -3.53 -6.62 14.02
C THR A 61 -3.92 -7.94 14.70
N SER A 62 -3.89 -9.06 13.97
CA SER A 62 -4.21 -10.40 14.51
C SER A 62 -3.02 -11.07 15.19
N LEU A 63 -1.81 -10.53 15.03
CA LEU A 63 -0.63 -11.04 15.72
C LEU A 63 -0.72 -10.81 17.23
N ARG A 64 0.05 -11.60 18.00
CA ARG A 64 0.04 -11.56 19.47
C ARG A 64 1.42 -11.54 20.12
N LYS A 65 2.46 -11.90 19.38
CA LYS A 65 3.83 -11.97 19.88
C LYS A 65 4.65 -10.84 19.29
N ASP A 66 5.35 -10.10 20.15
CA ASP A 66 6.21 -8.99 19.76
C ASP A 66 7.25 -9.40 18.70
N THR A 67 7.76 -10.64 18.77
CA THR A 67 8.70 -11.20 17.80
C THR A 67 8.10 -11.34 16.39
N HIS A 68 6.81 -11.64 16.29
CA HIS A 68 6.13 -11.74 14.99
C HIS A 68 5.91 -10.36 14.38
N TYR A 69 5.58 -9.35 15.18
CA TYR A 69 5.51 -7.96 14.72
C TYR A 69 6.86 -7.49 14.18
N ALA A 70 7.94 -7.73 14.94
CA ALA A 70 9.29 -7.38 14.51
C ALA A 70 9.66 -8.05 13.18
N GLN A 71 9.34 -9.34 13.01
CA GLN A 71 9.57 -10.05 11.75
C GLN A 71 8.80 -9.40 10.59
N VAL A 72 7.49 -9.17 10.75
CA VAL A 72 6.67 -8.55 9.70
C VAL A 72 7.18 -7.16 9.33
N PHE A 73 7.58 -6.32 10.29
CA PHE A 73 8.11 -5.00 9.97
C PHE A 73 9.42 -5.05 9.19
N VAL A 74 10.32 -6.00 9.53
CA VAL A 74 11.56 -6.21 8.77
C VAL A 74 11.25 -6.65 7.34
N ASP A 75 10.31 -7.59 7.18
CA ASP A 75 9.89 -8.09 5.88
C ASP A 75 9.30 -6.98 5.00
N ILE A 76 8.41 -6.14 5.56
CA ILE A 76 7.80 -5.01 4.84
C ILE A 76 8.84 -3.97 4.45
N LEU A 77 9.78 -3.64 5.35
CA LEU A 77 10.86 -2.70 5.04
C LEU A 77 11.76 -3.21 3.91
N GLN A 78 12.12 -4.50 3.95
CA GLN A 78 12.92 -5.13 2.90
C GLN A 78 12.16 -5.21 1.57
N CYS A 79 10.89 -5.58 1.62
CA CYS A 79 10.01 -5.64 0.46
C CYS A 79 9.87 -4.26 -0.21
N HIS A 80 9.55 -3.23 0.57
CA HIS A 80 9.40 -1.85 0.09
C HIS A 80 10.70 -1.28 -0.45
N LYS A 81 11.84 -1.52 0.20
CA LYS A 81 13.15 -1.17 -0.32
C LYS A 81 13.42 -1.84 -1.66
N TRP A 82 13.13 -3.15 -1.78
CA TRP A 82 13.33 -3.88 -3.02
C TRP A 82 12.47 -3.30 -4.16
N LEU A 83 11.19 -3.02 -3.89
CA LEU A 83 10.25 -2.38 -4.83
C LEU A 83 10.75 -1.01 -5.30
N TYR A 84 11.28 -0.19 -4.39
CA TYR A 84 11.83 1.11 -4.73
C TYR A 84 13.13 1.01 -5.56
N GLU A 85 14.03 0.09 -5.21
CA GLU A 85 15.34 -0.02 -5.87
C GLU A 85 15.25 -0.67 -7.26
N HIS A 86 14.38 -1.66 -7.45
CA HIS A 86 14.35 -2.51 -8.64
C HIS A 86 13.25 -2.08 -9.64
N PRO A 87 11.94 -2.35 -9.41
CA PRO A 87 10.90 -1.93 -10.34
C PRO A 87 10.54 -0.43 -10.24
N LYS A 88 11.18 0.32 -9.34
CA LYS A 88 10.96 1.76 -9.12
C LYS A 88 9.54 2.10 -8.65
N ILE A 89 8.99 1.28 -7.75
CA ILE A 89 7.63 1.45 -7.23
C ILE A 89 7.65 2.16 -5.86
N LEU A 90 6.79 3.17 -5.71
CA LEU A 90 6.34 3.68 -4.41
C LEU A 90 4.97 3.11 -4.08
N HIS A 91 4.74 2.78 -2.82
CA HIS A 91 3.48 2.21 -2.37
C HIS A 91 2.41 3.29 -2.18
N ARG A 92 2.77 4.42 -1.57
CA ARG A 92 1.93 5.60 -1.30
C ARG A 92 0.77 5.42 -0.31
N ASP A 93 0.38 4.19 0.00
CA ASP A 93 -0.63 3.90 1.03
C ASP A 93 -0.20 2.85 2.04
N ILE A 94 1.00 3.02 2.61
CA ILE A 94 1.42 2.17 3.74
C ILE A 94 0.51 2.48 4.94
N SER A 95 -0.23 1.47 5.38
CA SER A 95 -1.17 1.58 6.48
C SER A 95 -1.25 0.25 7.24
N MET A 96 -1.80 0.28 8.45
CA MET A 96 -2.04 -0.95 9.21
C MET A 96 -3.03 -1.91 8.53
N ALA A 97 -3.89 -1.40 7.64
CA ALA A 97 -4.82 -2.22 6.85
C ALA A 97 -4.12 -2.93 5.69
N ASN A 98 -3.00 -2.38 5.20
CA ASN A 98 -2.28 -2.87 4.03
C ASN A 98 -1.04 -3.69 4.39
N ILE A 99 -0.69 -3.76 5.68
CA ILE A 99 0.31 -4.71 6.19
C ILE A 99 -0.38 -5.98 6.67
N MET A 100 -0.12 -7.06 5.95
CA MET A 100 -0.66 -8.39 6.21
C MET A 100 0.46 -9.37 6.58
N TYR A 101 0.11 -10.60 6.91
CA TYR A 101 1.05 -11.70 7.03
C TYR A 101 0.44 -13.01 6.54
N ARG A 102 1.32 -13.94 6.16
CA ARG A 102 1.02 -15.34 5.84
C ARG A 102 1.80 -16.27 6.77
N ILE A 103 1.36 -17.52 6.87
CA ILE A 103 2.07 -18.58 7.58
C ILE A 103 2.31 -19.73 6.59
N ASP A 104 3.54 -20.21 6.49
CA ASP A 104 3.84 -21.38 5.64
C ASP A 104 3.51 -22.71 6.35
N SER A 105 3.68 -23.83 5.65
CA SER A 105 3.44 -25.17 6.18
C SER A 105 4.37 -25.55 7.34
N ALA A 106 5.51 -24.87 7.49
CA ALA A 106 6.45 -25.06 8.59
C ALA A 106 6.16 -24.15 9.80
N GLY A 107 5.17 -23.26 9.69
CA GLY A 107 4.79 -22.32 10.74
C GLY A 107 5.61 -21.01 10.75
N ASN A 108 6.39 -20.75 9.70
CA ASN A 108 7.12 -19.49 9.55
C ASN A 108 6.16 -18.37 9.13
N ILE A 109 6.40 -17.17 9.68
CA ILE A 109 5.61 -15.98 9.38
C ILE A 109 6.35 -15.12 8.37
N PHE A 110 5.62 -14.65 7.36
CA PHE A 110 6.12 -13.68 6.39
C PHE A 110 5.18 -12.47 6.36
N GLY A 111 5.76 -11.28 6.51
CA GLY A 111 5.06 -10.02 6.26
C GLY A 111 4.75 -9.85 4.78
N VAL A 112 3.55 -9.38 4.46
CA VAL A 112 3.07 -9.17 3.09
C VAL A 112 2.55 -7.76 2.96
N LEU A 113 3.10 -7.00 2.00
CA LEU A 113 2.64 -5.66 1.68
C LEU A 113 1.53 -5.77 0.62
N ASN A 114 0.32 -5.34 0.96
CA ASN A 114 -0.86 -5.46 0.12
C ASN A 114 -1.34 -4.08 -0.37
N ASP A 115 -2.24 -4.08 -1.36
CA ASP A 115 -2.96 -2.90 -1.85
C ASP A 115 -2.06 -1.85 -2.53
N PHE A 116 -1.82 -2.07 -3.82
CA PHE A 116 -1.00 -1.23 -4.68
C PHE A 116 -1.83 -0.28 -5.57
N ASP A 117 -3.12 -0.10 -5.29
CA ASP A 117 -4.02 0.69 -6.15
C ASP A 117 -3.62 2.18 -6.21
N LEU A 118 -2.92 2.66 -5.16
CA LEU A 118 -2.39 4.02 -5.08
C LEU A 118 -0.91 4.13 -5.43
N SER A 119 -0.27 3.02 -5.82
CA SER A 119 1.16 2.96 -6.11
C SER A 119 1.53 3.77 -7.36
N SER A 120 2.81 4.11 -7.48
CA SER A 120 3.32 4.83 -8.67
C SER A 120 4.75 4.42 -9.02
N LEU A 121 5.07 4.49 -10.32
CA LEU A 121 6.42 4.30 -10.83
C LEU A 121 7.26 5.58 -10.72
N ILE A 122 8.58 5.42 -10.54
CA ILE A 122 9.57 6.49 -10.54
C ILE A 122 10.50 6.35 -11.76
N PRO A 123 10.84 7.44 -12.47
CA PRO A 123 10.35 8.79 -12.27
C PRO A 123 8.85 8.89 -12.59
N ILE A 124 8.16 9.80 -11.89
CA ILE A 124 6.76 10.09 -12.17
C ILE A 124 6.75 10.86 -13.50
N ASP A 125 6.61 10.16 -14.62
CA ASP A 125 6.59 10.79 -15.95
C ASP A 125 5.37 11.74 -16.09
N GLU A 126 4.25 11.38 -15.47
CA GLU A 126 3.03 12.20 -15.36
C GLU A 126 2.36 11.94 -14.01
N ALA A 127 1.80 12.97 -13.37
CA ALA A 127 1.07 12.83 -12.11
C ALA A 127 -0.18 11.96 -12.32
N THR A 128 -0.08 10.65 -12.04
CA THR A 128 -1.18 9.67 -12.19
C THR A 128 -2.36 9.89 -11.23
N SER A 129 -2.23 10.85 -10.32
CA SER A 129 -3.32 11.45 -9.57
C SER A 129 -2.83 12.77 -8.98
N LEU A 130 -3.45 13.89 -9.37
CA LEU A 130 -3.24 15.20 -8.74
C LEU A 130 -3.76 15.26 -7.28
N ARG A 131 -4.33 14.17 -6.78
CA ARG A 131 -5.02 14.14 -5.49
C ARG A 131 -4.11 13.53 -4.43
N ARG A 132 -4.13 14.16 -3.26
CA ARG A 132 -3.65 13.58 -1.99
C ARG A 132 -4.24 12.19 -1.80
N THR A 133 -3.43 11.15 -1.95
CA THR A 133 -3.83 9.76 -1.71
C THR A 133 -3.06 9.21 -0.51
N GLY A 134 -3.69 8.30 0.20
CA GLY A 134 -3.14 7.69 1.42
C GLY A 134 -4.07 7.83 2.61
N THR A 135 -3.86 6.96 3.60
CA THR A 135 -4.67 6.89 4.81
C THR A 135 -4.26 8.00 5.81
N PRO A 136 -5.12 9.00 6.11
CA PRO A 136 -4.70 10.24 6.79
C PRO A 136 -3.92 10.08 8.12
N PRO A 137 -4.26 9.13 9.01
CA PRO A 137 -3.47 8.87 10.22
C PRO A 137 -2.01 8.43 10.00
N TYR A 138 -1.68 7.90 8.82
CA TYR A 138 -0.34 7.41 8.47
C TYR A 138 0.35 8.30 7.43
N MET A 139 -0.33 9.36 6.95
CA MET A 139 0.21 10.24 5.94
C MET A 139 1.40 11.03 6.51
N ALA A 140 2.49 11.11 5.75
CA ALA A 140 3.67 11.86 6.14
C ALA A 140 3.36 13.34 6.39
N PHE A 141 4.03 13.96 7.36
CA PHE A 141 3.78 15.33 7.80
C PHE A 141 3.89 16.35 6.66
N ASP A 142 4.87 16.18 5.77
CA ASP A 142 5.03 17.07 4.62
C ASP A 142 3.90 16.95 3.60
N LEU A 143 3.28 15.77 3.51
CA LEU A 143 2.11 15.56 2.67
C LEU A 143 0.85 16.12 3.31
N LEU A 144 0.85 16.41 4.62
CA LEU A 144 -0.25 17.06 5.36
C LEU A 144 -0.28 18.60 5.23
N LYS A 145 0.70 19.23 4.58
CA LYS A 145 0.69 20.67 4.23
C LYS A 145 -0.18 20.97 2.99
N GLU A 146 -0.56 22.24 2.77
CA GLU A 146 -1.35 22.64 1.60
C GLU A 146 -0.78 22.07 0.29
N GLU A 147 -1.64 21.68 -0.66
CA GLU A 147 -1.22 21.00 -1.91
C GLU A 147 -0.15 21.76 -2.71
N LYS A 148 -0.14 23.09 -2.63
CA LYS A 148 0.84 23.94 -3.30
C LYS A 148 2.24 23.83 -2.69
N ASP A 149 2.32 23.42 -1.43
CA ASP A 149 3.55 23.33 -0.65
C ASP A 149 4.03 21.87 -0.49
N SER A 150 3.15 20.88 -0.73
CA SER A 150 3.53 19.48 -0.74
C SER A 150 4.21 19.14 -2.06
N GLY A 151 5.51 18.83 -2.01
CA GLY A 151 6.24 18.24 -3.13
C GLY A 151 5.72 16.84 -3.51
N PRO A 152 6.37 16.16 -4.48
CA PRO A 152 5.96 14.80 -4.86
C PRO A 152 6.07 13.83 -3.67
N HIS A 153 5.29 12.74 -3.73
CA HIS A 153 5.44 11.63 -2.79
C HIS A 153 6.81 10.98 -2.99
N LEU A 154 7.57 10.83 -1.91
CA LEU A 154 8.93 10.32 -1.91
C LEU A 154 9.01 9.02 -1.12
N TYR A 155 10.06 8.23 -1.37
CA TYR A 155 10.35 7.01 -0.61
C TYR A 155 10.34 7.22 0.91
N ARG A 156 10.85 8.36 1.39
CA ARG A 156 10.84 8.71 2.81
C ARG A 156 9.45 8.85 3.41
N HIS A 157 8.43 9.21 2.61
CA HIS A 157 7.06 9.38 3.09
C HIS A 157 6.42 8.01 3.37
N ASP A 158 6.68 7.01 2.54
CA ASP A 158 6.29 5.63 2.81
C ASP A 158 6.99 5.09 4.08
N LEU A 159 8.27 5.41 4.29
CA LEU A 159 8.99 5.04 5.52
C LEU A 159 8.42 5.73 6.77
N GLU A 160 8.02 7.00 6.65
CA GLU A 160 7.36 7.73 7.73
C GLU A 160 6.01 7.11 8.09
N ALA A 161 5.23 6.71 7.08
CA ALA A 161 3.98 5.97 7.28
C ALA A 161 4.23 4.63 7.99
N LEU A 162 5.25 3.86 7.58
CA LEU A 162 5.63 2.61 8.26
C LEU A 162 5.99 2.85 9.74
N PHE A 163 6.73 3.92 10.03
CA PHE A 163 7.04 4.32 11.41
C PHE A 163 5.77 4.65 12.22
N TYR A 164 4.80 5.36 11.65
CA TYR A 164 3.53 5.62 12.32
C TYR A 164 2.74 4.33 12.60
N VAL A 165 2.74 3.37 11.67
CA VAL A 165 2.13 2.06 11.91
C VAL A 165 2.80 1.33 13.08
N MET A 166 4.14 1.33 13.13
CA MET A 166 4.90 0.73 14.24
C MET A 166 4.53 1.37 15.58
N LEU A 167 4.50 2.71 15.65
CA LEU A 167 4.12 3.44 16.87
C LEU A 167 2.71 3.07 17.34
N MET A 168 1.73 3.08 16.43
CA MET A 168 0.34 2.75 16.75
C MET A 168 0.19 1.33 17.31
N ILE A 169 0.89 0.36 16.72
CA ILE A 169 0.90 -1.02 17.19
C ILE A 169 1.56 -1.12 18.57
N CYS A 170 2.73 -0.52 18.78
CA CYS A 170 3.40 -0.50 20.09
C CYS A 170 2.54 0.14 21.19
N CYS A 171 1.87 1.25 20.88
CA CYS A 171 0.91 1.89 21.79
C CYS A 171 -0.28 0.96 22.09
N ARG A 172 -0.81 0.23 21.10
CA ARG A 172 -1.90 -0.73 21.33
C ARG A 172 -1.45 -1.93 22.18
N HIS A 173 -0.26 -2.49 21.97
CA HIS A 173 0.24 -3.59 22.77
C HIS A 173 0.50 -3.21 24.23
N SER A 174 1.05 -2.02 24.47
CA SER A 174 1.28 -1.53 25.82
C SER A 174 -0.03 -1.27 26.58
N ILE A 175 -1.12 -0.92 25.88
CA ILE A 175 -2.46 -0.82 26.46
C ILE A 175 -3.03 -2.21 26.81
N ILE A 176 -2.90 -3.21 25.92
CA ILE A 176 -3.43 -4.57 26.17
C ILE A 176 -2.66 -5.32 27.26
N LYS A 177 -1.35 -5.05 27.43
CA LYS A 177 -0.53 -5.65 28.50
C LYS A 177 -0.78 -5.05 29.89
N LYS A 178 -1.48 -3.91 30.00
CA LYS A 178 -1.96 -3.45 31.31
C LYS A 178 -3.13 -4.33 31.73
N PRO A 179 -3.10 -4.94 32.93
CA PRO A 179 -4.30 -5.59 33.45
C PRO A 179 -5.41 -4.53 33.53
N GLN A 180 -6.59 -4.86 33.02
CA GLN A 180 -7.77 -4.05 33.29
C GLN A 180 -7.96 -4.00 34.82
N PRO A 181 -8.31 -2.82 35.39
CA PRO A 181 -8.50 -2.69 36.83
C PRO A 181 -9.61 -3.59 37.37
#